data_AF-A0A2R7M6H9-F1
#
_entry.id   AF-A0A2R7M6H9-F1
#
_cell.length_a   1.000
_cell.length_b   1.000
_cell.length_c   1.000
_cell.angle_alpha   90.00
_cell.angle_beta   90.00
_cell.angle_gamma   90.00
#
_symmetry.space_group_name_H-M   'P 1'
#
loop_
_entity.id
_entity.type
_entity.pdbx_description
1 polymer ?
#
loop_
_entity_poly.entity_id
_entity_poly.type
_entity_poly.pdbx_seq_one_letter_code
_entity_poly.pdbx_strand_id
1 'polypeptide(L)'
;PAEWMAAAGISEADMGYVDYIVSRESGWNPNATNRSSGACGLVQALPCSKVPGNGYDPVDNLRWGTGYAVGRYGSWAGAYAFWTSNHWW
;
A
#
# COMPACT_ATOMS: atom_id res chain seq x y z
N PRO A 1 1.58 10.17 7.72
CA PRO A 1 1.20 9.62 6.39
C PRO A 1 1.83 10.34 5.19
N ALA A 2 1.60 11.66 5.04
CA ALA A 2 2.04 12.41 3.86
C ALA A 2 3.57 12.41 3.65
N GLU A 3 4.35 12.54 4.73
CA GLU A 3 5.81 12.49 4.68
C GLU A 3 6.35 11.15 4.12
N TRP A 4 5.73 10.03 4.50
CA TRP A 4 6.12 8.70 4.01
C TRP A 4 5.74 8.52 2.54
N MET A 5 4.58 9.04 2.12
CA MET A 5 4.17 9.00 0.71
C MET A 5 5.12 9.82 -0.17
N ALA A 6 5.47 11.03 0.27
CA ALA A 6 6.45 11.87 -0.44
C ALA A 6 7.82 11.18 -0.52
N ALA A 7 8.32 10.60 0.57
CA ALA A 7 9.58 9.85 0.59
C ALA A 7 9.56 8.59 -0.29
N ALA A 8 8.38 7.98 -0.46
CA ALA A 8 8.15 6.86 -1.36
C ALA A 8 8.03 7.26 -2.84
N GLY A 9 7.98 8.57 -3.15
CA GLY A 9 7.84 9.09 -4.51
C GLY A 9 6.42 9.12 -5.04
N ILE A 10 5.41 9.00 -4.15
CA ILE A 10 3.99 9.11 -4.51
C ILE A 10 3.67 10.58 -4.78
N SER A 11 3.05 10.85 -5.93
CA SER A 11 2.63 12.20 -6.31
C SER A 11 1.50 12.70 -5.42
N GLU A 12 1.39 14.01 -5.20
CA GLU A 12 0.27 14.60 -4.45
C GLU A 12 -1.10 14.23 -5.04
N ALA A 13 -1.17 14.08 -6.37
CA ALA A 13 -2.38 13.65 -7.07
C ALA A 13 -2.82 12.22 -6.72
N ASP A 14 -1.87 11.34 -6.37
CA ASP A 14 -2.14 9.96 -5.98
C ASP A 14 -2.36 9.78 -4.47
N MET A 15 -1.90 10.71 -3.64
CA MET A 15 -1.92 10.58 -2.17
C MET A 15 -3.31 10.30 -1.61
N GLY A 16 -4.37 10.86 -2.21
CA GLY A 16 -5.75 10.58 -1.78
C GLY A 16 -6.18 9.13 -2.02
N TYR A 17 -5.74 8.52 -3.12
CA TYR A 17 -6.01 7.10 -3.41
C TYR A 17 -5.22 6.18 -2.48
N VAL A 18 -3.95 6.51 -2.24
CA VAL A 18 -3.09 5.78 -1.31
C VAL A 18 -3.66 5.83 0.10
N ASP A 19 -4.04 7.03 0.57
CA ASP A 19 -4.61 7.21 1.91
C ASP A 19 -5.87 6.38 2.11
N TYR A 20 -6.76 6.36 1.12
CA TYR A 20 -7.96 5.55 1.18
C TYR A 20 -7.65 4.06 1.32
N ILE A 21 -6.76 3.53 0.47
CA ILE A 21 -6.42 2.11 0.48
C ILE A 21 -5.68 1.74 1.76
N VAL A 22 -4.59 2.44 2.10
CA VAL A 22 -3.76 2.16 3.28
C VAL A 22 -4.55 2.27 4.59
N SER A 23 -5.48 3.23 4.67
CA SER A 23 -6.37 3.35 5.83
C SER A 23 -7.24 2.10 6.03
N ARG A 24 -7.65 1.43 4.95
CA ARG A 24 -8.49 0.23 5.02
C ARG A 24 -7.69 -1.07 5.15
N GLU A 25 -6.49 -1.11 4.59
CA GLU A 25 -5.61 -2.28 4.70
C GLU A 25 -4.96 -2.40 6.08
N SER A 26 -4.51 -1.28 6.66
CA SER A 26 -3.72 -1.30 7.90
C SER A 26 -4.12 -0.24 8.93
N GLY A 27 -5.03 0.69 8.60
CA GLY A 27 -5.30 1.85 9.45
C GLY A 27 -4.06 2.73 9.65
N TRP A 28 -3.17 2.77 8.64
CA TRP A 28 -1.87 3.44 8.73
C TRP A 28 -0.92 2.90 9.80
N ASN A 29 -1.12 1.67 10.29
CA ASN A 29 -0.17 1.01 11.20
C ASN A 29 0.94 0.30 10.39
N PRO A 30 2.19 0.79 10.40
CA PRO A 30 3.28 0.17 9.65
C PRO A 30 3.66 -1.21 10.18
N ASN A 31 3.28 -1.55 11.42
CA ASN A 31 3.51 -2.86 12.03
C ASN A 31 2.31 -3.80 11.90
N ALA A 32 1.32 -3.48 11.06
CA ALA A 32 0.16 -4.33 10.86
C ALA A 32 0.57 -5.67 10.25
N THR A 33 0.16 -6.77 10.87
CA THR A 33 0.30 -8.13 10.33
C THR A 33 -1.04 -8.83 10.40
N ASN A 34 -1.55 -9.27 9.24
CA ASN A 34 -2.73 -10.12 9.20
C ASN A 34 -2.39 -11.51 9.75
N ARG A 35 -3.03 -11.92 10.85
CA ARG A 35 -2.75 -13.19 11.53
C ARG A 35 -3.08 -14.44 10.68
N SER A 36 -4.02 -14.33 9.76
CA SER A 36 -4.46 -15.46 8.94
C SER A 36 -3.60 -15.65 7.70
N SER A 37 -3.31 -14.56 6.96
CA SER A 37 -2.57 -14.62 5.70
C SER A 37 -1.06 -14.36 5.84
N GLY A 38 -0.64 -13.66 6.90
CA GLY A 38 0.73 -13.15 7.04
C GLY A 38 1.04 -11.91 6.19
N ALA A 39 0.03 -11.28 5.60
CA ALA A 39 0.18 -9.99 4.92
C ALA A 39 0.69 -8.92 5.91
N CYS A 40 1.55 -7.99 5.45
CA CYS A 40 2.26 -7.09 6.36
C CYS A 40 2.37 -5.64 5.88
N GLY A 41 2.56 -4.74 6.84
CA GLY A 41 2.86 -3.34 6.61
C GLY A 41 1.64 -2.51 6.16
N LEU A 42 1.92 -1.29 5.73
CA LEU A 42 0.89 -0.32 5.34
C LEU A 42 -0.05 -0.82 4.25
N VAL A 43 0.51 -1.45 3.21
CA VAL A 43 -0.23 -1.96 2.05
C VAL A 43 -0.63 -3.43 2.15
N GLN A 44 -0.37 -4.07 3.29
CA GLN A 44 -0.64 -5.50 3.52
C GLN A 44 -0.05 -6.40 2.40
N ALA A 45 1.25 -6.23 2.13
CA ALA A 45 1.97 -6.99 1.11
C ALA A 45 1.97 -8.50 1.39
N LEU A 46 1.70 -9.33 0.38
CA LEU A 46 1.62 -10.79 0.52
C LEU A 46 2.41 -11.57 -0.58
N PRO A 47 3.36 -12.44 -0.18
CA PRO A 47 3.98 -12.51 1.14
C PRO A 47 4.76 -11.22 1.46
N CYS A 48 4.92 -10.93 2.74
CA CYS A 48 5.68 -9.78 3.25
C CYS A 48 7.09 -9.68 2.64
N SER A 49 7.71 -10.83 2.36
CA SER A 49 9.05 -10.94 1.76
C SER A 49 9.17 -10.40 0.33
N LYS A 50 8.06 -10.04 -0.33
CA LYS A 50 8.10 -9.36 -1.64
C LYS A 50 8.50 -7.89 -1.55
N VAL A 51 8.36 -7.27 -0.38
CA VAL A 51 8.79 -5.89 -0.16
C VAL A 51 10.33 -5.89 -0.11
N PRO A 52 11.02 -5.19 -1.04
CA PRO A 52 12.45 -5.04 -0.96
C PRO A 52 12.82 -4.27 0.30
N GLY A 53 13.91 -4.66 0.97
CA GLY A 53 14.30 -4.04 2.23
C GLY A 53 13.45 -4.57 3.39
N ASN A 54 12.80 -3.68 4.13
CA ASN A 54 12.00 -4.05 5.30
C ASN A 54 10.49 -3.92 5.01
N GLY A 55 9.77 -5.03 5.08
CA GLY A 55 8.31 -5.07 4.87
C GLY A 55 7.48 -4.20 5.83
N TYR A 56 8.06 -3.81 6.98
CA TYR A 56 7.43 -2.91 7.96
C TYR A 56 7.97 -1.48 7.91
N ASP A 57 9.00 -1.21 7.10
CA ASP A 57 9.41 0.17 6.85
C ASP A 57 8.33 0.86 5.98
N PRO A 58 7.77 2.00 6.42
CA PRO A 58 6.71 2.69 5.68
C PRO A 58 7.05 3.01 4.24
N VAL A 59 8.28 3.43 3.97
CA VAL A 59 8.72 3.92 2.67
C VAL A 59 8.96 2.75 1.72
N ASP A 60 9.64 1.71 2.18
CA ASP A 60 9.82 0.48 1.40
C ASP A 60 8.48 -0.17 1.05
N ASN A 61 7.56 -0.23 2.00
CA ASN A 61 6.23 -0.81 1.84
C ASN A 61 5.37 -0.01 0.84
N LEU A 62 5.39 1.33 0.91
CA LEU A 62 4.68 2.21 -0.04
C LEU A 62 5.30 2.21 -1.45
N ARG A 63 6.63 2.10 -1.57
CA ARG A 63 7.31 1.93 -2.87
C ARG A 63 6.92 0.62 -3.54
N TRP A 64 6.93 -0.47 -2.78
CA TRP A 64 6.44 -1.75 -3.28
C TRP A 64 4.96 -1.67 -3.68
N GLY A 65 4.12 -1.07 -2.82
CA GLY A 65 2.70 -0.86 -3.09
C GLY A 65 2.43 -0.06 -4.36
N THR A 66 3.26 0.95 -4.66
CA THR A 66 3.17 1.71 -5.91
C THR A 66 3.45 0.84 -7.13
N GLY A 67 4.49 0.01 -7.08
CA GLY A 67 4.79 -0.95 -8.15
C GLY A 67 3.64 -1.95 -8.35
N TYR A 68 3.03 -2.42 -7.26
CA TYR A 68 1.88 -3.31 -7.29
C TYR A 68 0.62 -2.63 -7.88
N ALA A 69 0.30 -1.41 -7.43
CA ALA A 69 -0.79 -0.60 -7.94
C ALA A 69 -0.69 -0.41 -9.46
N VAL A 70 0.47 0.03 -9.93
CA VAL A 70 0.71 0.29 -11.36
C VAL A 70 0.71 -1.00 -12.16
N GLY A 71 1.37 -2.06 -11.68
CA GLY A 71 1.48 -3.32 -12.42
C GLY A 71 0.17 -4.08 -12.55
N ARG A 72 -0.70 -4.03 -11.53
CA ARG A 72 -1.97 -4.78 -11.50
C ARG A 72 -3.17 -3.96 -11.96
N TYR A 73 -3.17 -2.66 -11.66
CA TYR A 73 -4.32 -1.78 -11.86
C TYR A 73 -4.05 -0.60 -12.80
N GLY A 74 -2.82 -0.46 -13.30
CA GLY A 74 -2.39 0.64 -14.15
C GLY A 74 -2.02 1.92 -13.40
N SER A 75 -2.61 2.17 -12.22
CA SER A 75 -2.33 3.33 -11.37
C SER A 75 -2.90 3.17 -9.96
N TRP A 76 -2.56 4.08 -9.05
CA TRP A 76 -3.23 4.20 -7.75
C TRP A 76 -4.72 4.52 -7.89
N ALA A 77 -5.11 5.35 -8.85
CA ALA A 77 -6.52 5.61 -9.16
C ALA A 77 -7.25 4.34 -9.64
N GLY A 78 -6.61 3.51 -10.46
CA GLY A 78 -7.15 2.22 -10.90
C GLY A 78 -7.28 1.24 -9.73
N ALA A 79 -6.29 1.19 -8.84
CA ALA A 79 -6.33 0.39 -7.62
C ALA A 79 -7.47 0.82 -6.70
N TYR A 80 -7.66 2.13 -6.53
CA TYR A 80 -8.77 2.69 -5.76
C TYR A 80 -10.12 2.30 -6.36
N ALA A 81 -10.31 2.48 -7.67
CA ALA A 81 -11.55 2.10 -8.34
C ALA A 81 -11.85 0.60 -8.14
N PHE A 82 -10.84 -0.25 -8.31
CA PHE A 82 -10.97 -1.68 -8.05
C PHE A 82 -11.35 -1.98 -6.60
N TRP A 83 -10.64 -1.39 -5.64
CA TRP A 83 -10.89 -1.58 -4.21
C TRP A 83 -12.32 -1.18 -3.84
N THR A 84 -12.81 -0.03 -4.32
CA THR A 84 -14.17 0.43 -3.99
C THR A 84 -15.28 -0.51 -4.46
N SER A 85 -15.05 -1.27 -5.53
CA SER A 85 -16.02 -2.26 -6.03
C SER A 85 -15.86 -3.66 -5.43
N ASN A 86 -14.66 -4.04 -5.01
CA ASN A 86 -14.35 -5.43 -4.64
C ASN A 86 -13.99 -5.61 -3.15
N HIS A 87 -13.63 -4.53 -2.46
CA HIS A 87 -13.17 -4.51 -1.07
C HIS A 87 -11.89 -5.31 -0.80
N TRP A 88 -11.05 -5.40 -1.83
CA TRP A 88 -9.67 -5.89 -1.78
C TRP A 88 -8.87 -5.26 -2.92
N TRP A 89 -7.55 -5.36 -2.87
CA TRP A 89 -6.65 -5.05 -3.98
C TRP A 89 -5.43 -5.99 -3.97
#